data_AF-K1Z0N5-F1
#
_entry.id   AF-K1Z0N5-F1
#
_cell.length_a   1.000
_cell.length_b   1.000
_cell.length_c   1.000
_cell.angle_alpha   90.00
_cell.angle_beta   90.00
_cell.angle_gamma   90.00
#
_symmetry.space_group_name_H-M   'P 1'
#
loop_
_entity.id
_entity.type
_entity.pdbx_description
1 polymer ?
#
loop_
_entity_poly.entity_id
_entity_poly.type
_entity_poly.pdbx_seq_one_letter_code
_entity_poly.pdbx_strand_id
1 'polypeptide(L)' 'MKLSYYPGCSLEGTALDYDQSVRAICRTLGIELVDIPDWNCCGASSAHMTDHETGMRLPIRNLLLAAEAGYDILVPC' A
#
# COMPACT_ATOMS: atom_id res chain seq x y z
N MET A 1 11.00 -4.89 13.70
CA MET A 1 11.01 -5.22 12.25
C MET A 1 10.54 -3.98 11.48
N LYS A 2 11.01 -3.74 10.25
CA LYS A 2 10.54 -2.65 9.40
C LYS A 2 9.79 -3.22 8.20
N LEU A 3 8.65 -2.62 7.85
CA LEU A 3 7.88 -2.96 6.67
C LEU A 3 7.53 -1.69 5.88
N SER A 4 7.59 -1.79 4.56
CA SER A 4 7.03 -0.79 3.66
C SER A 4 5.50 -0.84 3.76
N TYR A 5 4.86 0.29 3.95
CA TYR A 5 3.42 0.39 4.16
C TYR A 5 2.72 1.01 2.95
N TYR A 6 1.81 0.25 2.36
CA TYR A 6 0.95 0.71 1.28
C TYR A 6 -0.51 0.75 1.79
N PRO A 7 -1.05 1.93 2.15
CA PRO A 7 -2.44 2.02 2.62
C PRO A 7 -3.45 1.83 1.48
N GLY A 8 -3.10 2.25 0.26
CA GLY A 8 -4.05 2.35 -0.84
C GLY A 8 -5.11 3.43 -0.60
N CYS A 9 -5.96 3.66 -1.61
CA CYS A 9 -6.93 4.76 -1.58
C CYS A 9 -8.07 4.56 -0.58
N SER A 10 -8.45 3.30 -0.29
CA SER A 10 -9.55 3.00 0.62
C SER A 10 -9.23 3.40 2.07
N LEU A 11 -8.01 3.10 2.54
CA LEU A 11 -7.60 3.36 3.91
C LEU A 11 -7.31 4.84 4.17
N GLU A 12 -6.94 5.61 3.14
CA GLU A 12 -6.85 7.08 3.25
C GLU A 12 -8.20 7.79 3.13
N GLY A 13 -9.23 7.10 2.63
CA GLY A 13 -10.54 7.68 2.36
C GLY A 13 -11.64 7.13 3.26
N THR A 14 -12.18 5.97 2.88
CA THR A 14 -13.40 5.41 3.46
C THR A 14 -13.17 4.47 4.64
N ALA A 15 -11.94 4.00 4.86
CA ALA A 15 -11.57 3.00 5.87
C ALA A 15 -10.42 3.51 6.78
N LEU A 16 -10.50 4.77 7.21
CA LEU A 16 -9.51 5.41 8.08
C LEU A 16 -9.35 4.69 9.43
N ASP A 17 -10.43 4.12 9.95
CA ASP A 17 -10.44 3.30 11.16
C ASP A 17 -9.61 2.03 11.00
N TYR A 18 -9.60 1.45 9.80
CA TYR A 18 -8.77 0.29 9.49
C TYR A 18 -7.29 0.64 9.44
N ASP A 19 -6.90 1.75 8.79
CA ASP A 19 -5.51 2.26 8.81
C ASP A 19 -5.01 2.46 10.24
N GLN A 20 -5.80 3.16 11.06
CA GLN A 20 -5.47 3.41 12.47
C GLN A 20 -5.29 2.11 13.25
N SER A 21 -6.16 1.13 13.03
CA SER A 21 -6.09 -0.17 13.69
C SER A 21 -4.82 -0.93 13.30
N VAL A 22 -4.47 -0.97 12.01
CA VAL A 22 -3.25 -1.64 11.53
C VAL A 22 -2.00 -0.98 12.10
N ARG A 23 -1.92 0.35 12.07
CA ARG A 23 -0.79 1.09 12.63
C ARG A 23 -0.66 0.88 14.14
N ALA A 24 -1.76 0.84 14.88
CA ALA A 24 -1.76 0.58 16.32
C ALA A 24 -1.26 -0.82 16.67
N ILE A 25 -1.74 -1.85 15.95
CA ILE A 25 -1.31 -3.24 16.15
C ILE A 25 0.16 -3.41 15.79
N CYS A 26 0.60 -2.89 14.64
CA CYS A 26 2.01 -2.97 14.22
C CYS A 26 2.94 -2.34 15.26
N ARG A 27 2.59 -1.16 15.78
CA ARG A 27 3.34 -0.52 16.88
C ARG A 27 3.42 -1.40 18.12
N THR A 28 2.30 -2.01 18.52
CA THR A 28 2.22 -2.91 19.68
C THR A 28 3.11 -4.14 19.50
N LEU A 29 3.22 -4.65 18.26
CA LEU A 29 4.06 -5.79 17.91
C LEU A 29 5.54 -5.42 17.66
N GLY A 30 5.94 -4.15 17.82
CA GLY A 30 7.31 -3.71 17.54
C GLY A 30 7.67 -3.69 16.04
N ILE A 31 6.65 -3.52 15.19
CA ILE A 31 6.78 -3.35 13.73
C ILE A 31 6.72 -1.85 13.42
N GLU A 32 7.77 -1.34 12.80
CA GLU A 32 7.84 0.01 12.27
C GLU A 32 7.30 0.00 10.84
N LEU A 33 6.26 0.79 10.59
CA LEU A 33 5.69 0.98 9.27
C LEU A 33 6.31 2.21 8.62
N VAL A 34 6.86 2.04 7.43
CA VAL A 34 7.45 3.10 6.63
C VAL A 34 6.56 3.31 5.40
N ASP A 35 5.86 4.44 5.33
CA ASP A 35 4.99 4.72 4.18
C ASP A 35 5.81 4.74 2.88
N ILE A 36 5.30 4.08 1.84
CA ILE A 36 5.94 4.13 0.51
C ILE A 36 5.78 5.56 -0.02
N PRO A 37 6.87 6.27 -0.34
CA PRO A 37 6.76 7.63 -0.83
C PRO A 37 6.11 7.65 -2.22
N ASP A 38 5.25 8.64 -2.47
CA ASP A 38 4.67 8.90 -3.80
C ASP A 38 3.93 7.69 -4.41
N TRP A 39 3.35 6.83 -3.58
CA TRP A 39 2.53 5.71 -4.04
C TRP A 39 1.29 6.21 -4.83
N ASN A 40 0.76 5.38 -5.73
CA ASN A 40 -0.48 5.66 -6.47
C ASN A 40 -1.56 4.59 -6.23
N CYS A 41 -2.82 4.91 -6.51
CA CYS A 41 -3.90 3.91 -6.49
C CYS A 41 -3.55 2.69 -7.36
N CYS A 42 -3.72 1.48 -6.80
CA CYS A 42 -3.42 0.22 -7.49
C CYS A 42 -4.38 -0.09 -8.65
N GLY A 43 -5.51 0.62 -8.76
CA GLY A 43 -6.46 0.45 -9.86
C GLY A 43 -7.26 -0.87 -9.83
N ALA A 44 -7.25 -1.60 -8.71
CA ALA A 44 -7.86 -2.92 -8.59
C ALA A 44 -9.33 -2.98 -9.05
N SER A 45 -10.13 -1.94 -8.75
CA SER A 45 -11.56 -1.94 -9.06
C SER A 45 -11.90 -1.71 -10.54
N SER A 46 -11.16 -0.86 -11.26
CA SER A 46 -11.61 -0.37 -12.58
C SER A 46 -10.53 -0.33 -13.67
N ALA A 47 -9.25 -0.34 -13.32
CA ALA A 47 -8.17 -0.18 -14.31
C ALA A 47 -8.16 -1.33 -15.33
N HIS A 48 -8.39 -2.56 -14.86
CA HIS A 48 -8.46 -3.76 -15.70
C HIS A 48 -9.60 -3.74 -16.73
N MET A 49 -10.66 -2.97 -16.49
CA MET A 49 -11.77 -2.79 -17.44
C MET A 49 -11.46 -1.74 -18.52
N THR A 50 -10.46 -0.90 -18.28
CA THR A 50 -10.04 0.14 -19.22
C THR A 50 -8.97 -0.39 -20.17
N ASP A 51 -7.92 -0.99 -19.61
CA ASP A 51 -6.78 -1.51 -20.36
C ASP A 51 -5.98 -2.51 -19.50
N HIS A 52 -5.60 -3.66 -20.07
CA HIS A 52 -4.90 -4.72 -19.35
C HIS A 52 -3.51 -4.25 -18.85
N GLU A 53 -2.77 -3.54 -19.71
CA GLU A 53 -1.46 -3.01 -19.36
C GLU A 53 -1.55 -2.00 -18.21
N THR A 54 -2.55 -1.12 -18.23
CA THR A 54 -2.81 -0.17 -17.15
C THR A 54 -3.12 -0.87 -15.84
N GLY A 55 -3.96 -1.92 -15.87
CA GLY A 55 -4.26 -2.76 -14.70
C GLY A 55 -3.03 -3.41 -14.07
N MET A 56 -1.99 -3.69 -14.87
CA MET A 56 -0.73 -4.24 -14.39
C MET A 56 0.27 -3.16 -13.95
N ARG A 57 0.39 -2.06 -14.68
CA ARG A 57 1.42 -1.03 -14.46
C ARG A 57 1.20 -0.22 -13.19
N LEU A 58 -0.06 0.07 -12.84
CA LEU A 58 -0.41 0.82 -11.62
C LEU A 58 0.12 0.16 -10.34
N PRO A 59 -0.14 -1.14 -10.07
CA PRO A 59 0.43 -1.80 -8.89
C PRO A 59 1.94 -2.02 -9.02
N ILE A 60 2.48 -2.28 -10.22
CA ILE A 60 3.93 -2.47 -10.43
C ILE A 60 4.72 -1.22 -10.02
N ARG A 61 4.23 -0.01 -10.30
CA ARG A 61 4.90 1.23 -9.86
C ARG A 61 5.09 1.27 -8.35
N ASN A 62 4.08 0.89 -7.57
CA ASN A 62 4.18 0.83 -6.11
C ASN A 62 5.16 -0.24 -5.63
N LEU A 63 5.22 -1.39 -6.32
CA LEU A 63 6.19 -2.44 -6.00
C LEU A 63 7.63 -1.99 -6.28
N LEU A 64 7.87 -1.23 -7.35
CA LEU A 64 9.18 -0.67 -7.66
C LEU A 64 9.61 0.36 -6.60
N LEU A 65 8.71 1.25 -6.19
CA LEU A 65 8.97 2.21 -5.10
C LEU A 65 9.25 1.49 -3.76
N ALA A 66 8.51 0.42 -3.46
CA ALA A 66 8.75 -0.38 -2.26
C ALA A 66 10.09 -1.14 -2.31
N ALA A 67 10.48 -1.61 -3.49
CA ALA A 67 11.75 -2.32 -3.70
C ALA A 67 12.96 -1.42 -3.42
N GLU A 68 12.87 -0.12 -3.73
CA GLU A 68 13.92 0.86 -3.39
C GLU A 68 14.13 1.00 -1.88
N ALA A 69 13.09 0.81 -1.06
CA ALA A 69 13.18 0.87 0.39
C ALA A 69 13.83 -0.39 1.02
N GLY A 70 13.85 -1.52 0.29
CA GLY A 70 14.50 -2.75 0.73
C GLY A 70 13.80 -3.50 1.88
N TYR A 71 12.51 -3.24 2.12
CA TYR A 71 11.68 -3.94 3.11
C TYR A 71 10.56 -4.72 2.45
N ASP A 72 10.07 -5.77 3.11
CA ASP A 72 8.81 -6.43 2.73
C ASP A 72 7.64 -5.43 2.81
N ILE A 73 6.63 -5.65 1.97
CA ILE A 73 5.47 -4.76 1.86
C ILE A 73 4.27 -5.30 2.63
N LEU A 74 3.64 -4.44 3.43
CA LEU A 74 2.33 -4.67 4.04
C LEU A 74 1.26 -3.93 3.24
N VAL A 75 0.23 -4.66 2.82
CA VAL A 75 -0.89 -4.16 1.99
C VAL A 75 -2.22 -4.49 2.68
N PRO A 76 -2.73 -3.64 3.58
CA PRO A 76 -4.00 -3.83 4.26
C PRO A 76 -5.14 -3.11 3.52
N CYS A 77 -5.25 -3.32 2.21
CA CYS A 77 -6.19 -2.61 1.32
C CYS A 77 -7.48 -3.42 1.08
#